data_AF-A0A1X7JRR8-F1
#
_entry.id   AF-A0A1X7JRR8-F1
#
_cell.length_a   1.000
_cell.length_b   1.000
_cell.length_c   1.000
_cell.angle_alpha   90.00
_cell.angle_beta   90.00
_cell.angle_gamma   90.00
#
_symmetry.space_group_name_H-M   'P 1'
#
loop_
_entity.id
_entity.type
_entity.pdbx_description
1 polymer ?
#
loop_
_entity_poly.entity_id
_entity_poly.type
_entity_poly.pdbx_seq_one_letter_code
_entity_poly.pdbx_strand_id
1 'polypeptide(L)'
;MIIVSVCAFGAVLAILAHLVILPLAKRRPVLLRGAEAYALVALAIVAVAFISVWMLPVLLLLIAQFVVARVWRPWVVLGLATEQVLTAVVKASTMVRVKRTIVDDRTFVMGERSTLIVRTLAPRIQTVTVRVSASNDTGLKKIALFRNVLRKTVQNYSLGRS
;
A
#
# COMPACT_ATOMS: atom_id res chain seq x y z
N MET A 1 -16.18 -23.20 -21.15
CA MET A 1 -15.13 -22.18 -20.93
C MET A 1 -15.69 -20.79 -20.62
N ILE A 2 -16.66 -20.27 -21.38
CA ILE A 2 -17.19 -18.90 -21.19
C ILE A 2 -17.80 -18.69 -19.80
N ILE A 3 -18.64 -19.61 -19.31
CA ILE A 3 -19.30 -19.49 -17.99
C ILE A 3 -18.28 -19.42 -16.84
N VAL A 4 -17.24 -20.27 -16.87
CA VAL A 4 -16.18 -20.27 -15.85
C VAL A 4 -15.40 -18.95 -15.86
N SER A 5 -15.13 -18.41 -17.05
CA SER A 5 -14.47 -17.12 -17.23
C SER A 5 -15.30 -15.95 -16.67
N VAL A 6 -16.60 -15.95 -16.94
CA VAL A 6 -17.52 -14.90 -16.45
C VAL A 6 -17.67 -14.96 -14.93
N CYS A 7 -17.81 -16.16 -14.36
CA CYS A 7 -17.89 -16.33 -12.91
C CYS A 7 -16.58 -15.92 -12.21
N ALA A 8 -15.42 -16.29 -12.76
CA ALA A 8 -14.13 -15.87 -12.23
C ALA A 8 -13.97 -14.34 -12.26
N PHE A 9 -14.33 -13.70 -13.38
CA PHE A 9 -14.30 -12.25 -13.50
C PHE A 9 -15.26 -11.57 -12.50
N GLY A 10 -16.48 -12.08 -12.34
CA GLY A 10 -17.42 -11.60 -11.34
C GLY A 10 -16.89 -11.68 -9.92
N ALA A 11 -16.22 -12.79 -9.55
CA ALA A 11 -15.59 -12.94 -8.24
C ALA A 11 -14.44 -11.93 -8.03
N VAL A 12 -13.62 -11.69 -9.05
CA VAL A 12 -12.55 -10.68 -9.03
C VAL A 12 -13.12 -9.28 -8.78
N LEU A 13 -14.18 -8.90 -9.50
CA LEU A 13 -14.85 -7.61 -9.31
C LEU A 13 -15.47 -7.49 -7.91
N ALA A 14 -16.09 -8.55 -7.39
CA ALA A 14 -16.67 -8.55 -6.05
C ALA A 14 -15.61 -8.35 -4.96
N ILE A 15 -14.44 -8.98 -5.11
CA ILE A 15 -13.29 -8.81 -4.21
C ILE A 15 -12.74 -7.39 -4.28
N LEU A 16 -12.51 -6.86 -5.48
CA LEU A 16 -12.10 -5.46 -5.70
C LEU A 16 -13.08 -4.47 -5.07
N ALA A 17 -14.37 -4.74 -5.25
CA ALA A 17 -15.43 -3.92 -4.70
C ALA A 17 -15.38 -3.88 -3.16
N HIS A 18 -15.24 -5.03 -2.50
CA HIS A 18 -15.20 -5.11 -1.04
C HIS A 18 -13.93 -4.54 -0.43
N LEU A 19 -12.76 -4.77 -1.06
CA LEU A 19 -11.48 -4.41 -0.47
C LEU A 19 -11.09 -2.95 -0.71
N VAL A 20 -11.54 -2.35 -1.81
CA VAL A 20 -11.09 -1.01 -2.23
C VAL A 20 -12.26 -0.07 -2.49
N ILE A 21 -13.20 -0.45 -3.35
CA ILE A 21 -14.25 0.46 -3.82
C ILE A 21 -15.18 0.84 -2.68
N LEU A 22 -15.67 -0.12 -1.90
CA LEU A 22 -16.62 0.10 -0.81
C LEU A 22 -16.01 0.93 0.34
N PRO A 23 -14.78 0.66 0.83
CA PRO A 23 -14.11 1.55 1.78
C PRO A 23 -13.95 2.98 1.25
N LEU A 24 -13.52 3.15 0.00
CA LEU A 24 -13.35 4.47 -0.60
C LEU A 24 -14.69 5.20 -0.78
N ALA A 25 -15.74 4.49 -1.21
CA ALA A 25 -17.10 5.01 -1.29
C ALA A 25 -17.64 5.44 0.08
N LYS A 26 -17.30 4.68 1.13
CA LYS A 26 -17.58 5.04 2.54
C LYS A 26 -16.64 6.12 3.09
N ARG A 27 -15.87 6.80 2.24
CA ARG A 27 -14.93 7.86 2.63
C ARG A 27 -13.89 7.38 3.66
N ARG A 28 -13.45 6.12 3.57
CA ARG A 28 -12.39 5.54 4.40
C ARG A 28 -11.14 5.26 3.57
N PRO A 29 -9.97 5.79 3.96
CA PRO A 29 -8.72 5.49 3.30
C PRO A 29 -8.31 4.04 3.54
N VAL A 30 -7.58 3.50 2.58
CA VAL A 30 -7.12 2.11 2.60
C VAL A 30 -5.60 2.10 2.61
N LEU A 31 -5.00 1.31 3.50
CA LEU A 31 -3.57 1.02 3.49
C LEU A 31 -3.38 -0.45 3.15
N LEU A 32 -2.87 -0.69 1.94
CA LEU A 32 -2.59 -2.01 1.39
C LEU A 32 -1.14 -2.36 1.67
N ARG A 33 -0.92 -3.51 2.33
CA ARG A 33 0.42 -4.06 2.57
C ARG A 33 0.99 -4.65 1.30
N GLY A 34 2.31 -4.76 1.15
CA GLY A 34 2.96 -5.20 -0.09
C GLY A 34 2.31 -6.40 -0.80
N ALA A 35 1.91 -7.45 -0.07
CA ALA A 35 1.18 -8.58 -0.64
C ALA A 35 -0.29 -8.27 -1.01
N GLU A 36 -1.01 -7.48 -0.20
CA GLU A 36 -2.38 -7.02 -0.46
C GLU A 36 -2.42 -6.06 -1.67
N ALA A 37 -1.47 -5.13 -1.75
CA ALA A 37 -1.30 -4.20 -2.86
C ALA A 37 -0.94 -4.94 -4.15
N TYR A 38 -0.06 -5.95 -4.04
CA TYR A 38 0.27 -6.82 -5.16
C TYR A 38 -0.95 -7.62 -5.63
N ALA A 39 -1.67 -8.26 -4.71
CA ALA A 39 -2.86 -9.05 -5.04
C ALA A 39 -3.92 -8.18 -5.74
N LEU A 40 -4.13 -6.94 -5.28
CA LEU A 40 -5.09 -6.03 -5.90
C LEU A 40 -4.71 -5.57 -7.30
N VAL A 41 -3.44 -5.20 -7.51
CA VAL A 41 -2.97 -4.80 -8.85
C VAL A 41 -2.92 -6.01 -9.80
N ALA A 42 -2.59 -7.21 -9.29
CA ALA A 42 -2.64 -8.44 -10.07
C ALA A 42 -4.09 -8.81 -10.45
N LEU A 43 -5.04 -8.67 -9.50
CA LEU A 43 -6.48 -8.82 -9.77
C LEU A 43 -6.97 -7.86 -10.84
N ALA A 44 -6.54 -6.59 -10.80
CA ALA A 44 -6.87 -5.61 -11.83
C ALA A 44 -6.28 -5.97 -13.20
N ILE A 45 -5.02 -6.41 -13.26
CA ILE A 45 -4.37 -6.85 -14.50
C ILE A 45 -5.08 -8.09 -15.07
N VAL A 46 -5.44 -9.06 -14.23
CA VAL A 46 -6.19 -10.26 -14.63
C VAL A 46 -7.59 -9.88 -15.13
N ALA A 47 -8.28 -8.95 -14.46
CA ALA A 47 -9.57 -8.46 -14.92
C ALA A 47 -9.50 -7.82 -16.32
N VAL A 48 -8.46 -7.03 -16.60
CA VAL A 48 -8.23 -6.44 -17.94
C VAL A 48 -7.85 -7.52 -18.96
N ALA A 49 -7.09 -8.53 -18.55
CA ALA A 49 -6.71 -9.65 -19.41
C ALA A 49 -7.91 -10.48 -19.88
N PHE A 50 -8.94 -10.64 -19.04
CA PHE A 50 -10.18 -11.32 -19.44
C PHE A 50 -10.94 -10.60 -20.57
N ILE A 51 -10.63 -9.32 -20.82
CA ILE A 51 -11.27 -8.49 -21.85
C ILE A 51 -10.40 -8.42 -23.13
N SER A 52 -9.17 -8.95 -23.12
CA SER A 52 -8.18 -8.77 -24.19
C SER A 52 -7.55 -10.08 -24.66
N VAL A 53 -7.32 -10.23 -25.97
CA VAL A 53 -6.64 -11.39 -26.59
C VAL A 53 -5.13 -11.40 -26.30
N TRP A 54 -4.58 -10.32 -25.72
CA TRP A 54 -3.16 -10.12 -25.53
C TRP A 54 -2.65 -10.73 -24.20
N MET A 55 -2.60 -12.07 -24.11
CA MET A 55 -2.09 -12.80 -22.93
C MET A 55 -0.62 -12.53 -22.61
N LEU A 56 0.22 -12.34 -23.63
CA LEU A 56 1.68 -12.25 -23.46
C LEU A 56 2.13 -10.93 -22.79
N PRO A 57 1.59 -9.76 -23.17
CA PRO A 57 1.82 -8.50 -22.42
C PRO A 57 1.31 -8.52 -20.98
N VAL A 58 0.16 -9.17 -20.73
CA VAL A 58 -0.41 -9.32 -19.38
C VAL A 58 0.55 -10.11 -18.49
N LEU A 59 1.09 -11.23 -18.99
CA LEU A 59 2.05 -12.04 -18.25
C LEU A 59 3.32 -11.25 -17.90
N LEU A 60 3.84 -10.46 -18.84
CA LEU A 60 5.00 -9.60 -18.59
C LEU A 60 4.72 -8.53 -17.54
N LEU A 61 3.53 -7.92 -17.55
CA LEU A 61 3.12 -6.96 -16.52
C LEU A 61 3.02 -7.60 -15.13
N LEU A 62 2.46 -8.81 -15.03
CA LEU A 62 2.39 -9.56 -13.77
C LEU A 62 3.79 -9.90 -13.22
N ILE A 63 4.71 -10.33 -14.09
CA ILE A 63 6.10 -10.62 -13.70
C ILE A 63 6.81 -9.35 -13.22
N ALA A 64 6.70 -8.25 -13.98
CA ALA A 64 7.30 -6.97 -13.61
C ALA A 64 6.76 -6.49 -12.25
N GLN A 65 5.44 -6.58 -12.06
CA GLN A 65 4.79 -6.24 -10.81
C GLN A 65 5.26 -7.14 -9.65
N PHE A 66 5.45 -8.44 -9.88
CA PHE A 66 5.94 -9.39 -8.88
C PHE A 66 7.36 -9.04 -8.44
N VAL A 67 8.24 -8.72 -9.38
CA VAL A 67 9.62 -8.28 -9.09
C VAL A 67 9.61 -7.01 -8.23
N VAL A 68 8.84 -5.99 -8.63
CA VAL A 68 8.72 -4.74 -7.87
C VAL A 68 8.17 -4.99 -6.47
N ALA A 69 7.11 -5.81 -6.34
CA ALA A 69 6.52 -6.15 -5.05
C ALA A 69 7.49 -6.91 -4.14
N ARG A 70 8.27 -7.85 -4.69
CA ARG A 70 9.22 -8.66 -3.91
C ARG A 70 10.40 -7.84 -3.41
N VAL A 71 10.92 -6.92 -4.24
CA VAL A 71 12.10 -6.12 -3.93
C VAL A 71 11.76 -4.92 -3.05
N TRP A 72 10.66 -4.22 -3.32
CA TRP A 72 10.35 -2.93 -2.66
C TRP A 72 9.31 -3.05 -1.55
N ARG A 73 8.47 -4.10 -1.58
CA ARG A 73 7.32 -4.33 -0.67
C ARG A 73 6.58 -3.03 -0.29
N PRO A 74 6.19 -2.19 -1.27
CA PRO A 74 5.61 -0.89 -0.99
C PRO A 74 4.26 -1.04 -0.28
N TRP A 75 3.93 -0.10 0.60
CA TRP A 75 2.57 0.04 1.11
C TRP A 75 1.87 1.11 0.30
N VAL A 76 0.68 0.79 -0.18
CA VAL A 76 -0.10 1.74 -0.98
C VAL A 76 -1.17 2.32 -0.09
N VAL A 77 -1.16 3.64 0.06
CA VAL A 77 -2.17 4.41 0.76
C VAL A 77 -3.08 5.05 -0.27
N LEU A 78 -4.37 4.72 -0.19
CA LEU A 78 -5.43 5.22 -1.06
C LEU A 78 -6.35 6.15 -0.28
N GLY A 79 -6.66 7.30 -0.87
CA GLY A 79 -7.60 8.28 -0.34
C GLY A 79 -6.97 9.44 0.43
N LEU A 80 -5.70 9.37 0.85
CA LEU A 80 -5.07 10.45 1.63
C LEU A 80 -4.16 11.35 0.81
N ALA A 81 -4.25 12.66 1.04
CA ALA A 81 -3.28 13.62 0.53
C ALA A 81 -1.90 13.40 1.18
N THR A 82 -0.83 13.85 0.52
CA THR A 82 0.56 13.64 0.99
C THR A 82 0.72 14.12 2.44
N GLU A 83 0.23 15.32 2.76
CA GLU A 83 0.33 15.92 4.10
C GLU A 83 -0.36 15.08 5.19
N GLN A 84 -1.51 14.48 4.87
CA GLN A 84 -2.25 13.60 5.78
C GLN A 84 -1.45 12.31 6.05
N VAL A 85 -0.79 11.77 5.03
CA VAL A 85 0.09 10.60 5.17
C VAL A 85 1.32 10.95 6.01
N LEU A 86 1.96 12.10 5.78
CA LEU A 86 3.09 12.55 6.59
C LEU A 86 2.69 12.74 8.05
N THR A 87 1.51 13.33 8.31
CA THR A 87 0.95 13.49 9.65
C THR A 87 0.68 12.15 10.32
N ALA A 88 0.11 11.18 9.59
CA ALA A 88 -0.10 9.82 10.07
C ALA A 88 1.22 9.11 10.40
N VAL A 89 2.27 9.32 9.61
CA VAL A 89 3.63 8.81 9.87
C VAL A 89 4.20 9.40 11.16
N VAL A 90 4.10 10.71 11.35
CA VAL A 90 4.55 11.38 12.58
C VAL A 90 3.81 10.83 13.80
N LYS A 91 2.46 10.76 13.74
CA LYS A 91 1.62 10.24 14.83
C LYS A 91 1.91 8.78 15.15
N ALA A 92 2.13 7.94 14.14
CA ALA A 92 2.49 6.55 14.36
C ALA A 92 3.90 6.41 14.98
N SER A 93 4.84 7.27 14.58
CA SER A 93 6.21 7.24 15.11
C SER A 93 6.26 7.63 16.59
N THR A 94 5.47 8.63 17.00
CA THR A 94 5.37 9.06 18.39
C THR A 94 4.70 8.01 19.27
N MET A 95 3.63 7.37 18.80
CA MET A 95 2.96 6.28 19.51
C MET A 95 3.88 5.08 19.78
N VAL A 96 4.76 4.74 18.84
CA VAL A 96 5.70 3.61 18.96
C VAL A 96 7.04 4.02 19.59
N ARG A 97 7.20 5.30 19.96
CA ARG A 97 8.44 5.88 20.52
C ARG A 97 9.67 5.55 19.67
N VAL A 98 9.53 5.65 18.35
CA VAL A 98 10.65 5.47 17.41
C VAL A 98 11.29 6.84 17.19
N LYS A 99 12.60 6.95 17.42
CA LYS A 99 13.35 8.16 17.07
C LYS A 99 13.17 8.43 15.57
N ARG A 100 12.72 9.63 15.22
CA ARG A 100 12.51 10.05 13.83
C ARG A 100 13.39 11.25 13.56
N THR A 101 14.24 11.16 12.55
CA THR A 101 14.99 12.28 12.01
C THR A 101 14.49 12.56 10.60
N ILE A 102 14.15 13.82 10.31
CA ILE A 102 13.75 14.24 8.98
C ILE A 102 15.03 14.39 8.17
N VAL A 103 15.13 13.70 7.03
CA VAL A 103 16.23 13.87 6.07
C VAL A 103 15.79 14.78 4.93
N ASP A 104 14.53 14.63 4.52
CA ASP A 104 13.87 15.39 3.46
C ASP A 104 12.36 15.42 3.75
N ASP A 105 11.59 16.28 3.10
CA ASP A 105 10.14 16.47 3.32
C ASP A 105 9.34 15.17 3.22
N ARG A 106 9.86 14.20 2.46
CA ARG A 106 9.23 12.91 2.18
C ARG A 106 10.05 11.71 2.64
N THR A 107 11.18 11.94 3.30
CA THR A 107 12.12 10.89 3.73
C THR A 107 12.46 11.05 5.20
N PHE A 108 12.20 9.98 5.96
CA PHE A 108 12.45 9.92 7.39
C PHE A 108 13.42 8.80 7.71
N VAL A 109 14.42 9.09 8.54
CA VAL A 109 15.20 8.04 9.21
C VAL A 109 14.47 7.69 10.50
N MET A 110 14.13 6.41 10.63
CA MET A 110 13.43 5.82 11.75
C MET A 110 14.42 4.92 12.52
N GLY A 111 14.60 5.20 13.82
CA GLY A 111 15.59 4.50 14.65
C GLY A 111 17.02 4.74 14.15
N GLU A 112 17.88 3.74 14.31
CA GLU A 112 19.31 3.88 14.01
C GLU A 112 19.66 3.58 12.54
N ARG A 113 18.86 2.77 11.81
CA ARG A 113 19.22 2.31 10.46
C ARG A 113 18.03 2.00 9.53
N SER A 114 16.83 2.52 9.78
CA SER A 114 15.70 2.33 8.85
C SER A 114 15.26 3.63 8.19
N THR A 115 14.93 3.58 6.91
CA THR A 115 14.52 4.74 6.12
C THR A 115 13.09 4.53 5.63
N LEU A 116 12.21 5.47 5.95
CA LEU A 116 10.84 5.54 5.47
C LEU A 116 10.76 6.61 4.37
N ILE A 117 10.27 6.22 3.20
CA ILE A 117 10.12 7.12 2.04
C ILE A 117 8.66 7.13 1.63
N VAL A 118 8.08 8.32 1.51
CA VAL A 118 6.71 8.54 1.02
C VAL A 118 6.79 9.10 -0.41
N ARG A 119 6.25 8.39 -1.40
CA ARG A 119 6.20 8.86 -2.80
C ARG A 119 4.76 9.00 -3.28
N THR A 120 4.48 10.10 -3.95
CA THR A 120 3.18 10.34 -4.59
C THR A 120 3.13 9.64 -5.94
N LEU A 121 2.14 8.77 -6.14
CA LEU A 121 1.87 8.14 -7.44
C LEU A 121 0.82 8.94 -8.22
N ALA A 122 -0.25 9.37 -7.54
CA ALA A 122 -1.34 10.16 -8.11
C ALA A 122 -1.98 11.01 -7.00
N PRO A 123 -2.86 11.96 -7.32
CA PRO A 123 -3.65 12.67 -6.31
C PRO A 123 -4.35 11.66 -5.39
N ARG A 124 -4.09 11.75 -4.09
CA ARG A 124 -4.62 10.85 -3.05
C ARG A 124 -4.16 9.38 -3.13
N ILE A 125 -3.13 9.08 -3.92
CA ILE A 125 -2.48 7.76 -3.99
C ILE A 125 -1.00 7.92 -3.64
N GLN A 126 -0.61 7.41 -2.48
CA GLN A 126 0.75 7.50 -1.96
C GLN A 126 1.33 6.11 -1.80
N THR A 127 2.63 5.97 -2.00
CA THR A 127 3.40 4.78 -1.64
C THR A 127 4.28 5.10 -0.45
N VAL A 128 4.22 4.24 0.56
CA VAL A 128 5.08 4.30 1.73
C VAL A 128 6.00 3.08 1.68
N THR A 129 7.29 3.31 1.59
CA THR A 129 8.30 2.25 1.61
C THR A 129 9.14 2.38 2.86
N VAL A 130 9.39 1.27 3.54
CA VAL A 130 10.31 1.23 4.69
C VAL A 130 11.44 0.28 4.37
N ARG A 131 12.62 0.85 4.13
CA ARG A 131 13.86 0.11 3.94
C ARG A 131 14.52 -0.05 5.31
N VAL A 132 14.72 -1.30 5.71
CA VAL A 132 15.40 -1.62 6.96
C VAL A 132 16.83 -2.02 6.58
N SER A 133 17.81 -1.17 6.91
CA SER A 133 19.21 -1.55 6.81
C SER A 133 19.62 -2.19 8.14
N ALA A 134 20.07 -3.45 8.10
CA ALA A 134 20.65 -4.21 9.22
C ALA A 134 20.16 -3.77 10.63
N SER A 135 18.98 -4.24 11.02
CA SER A 135 18.40 -3.96 12.35
C SER A 135 18.44 -5.23 13.21
N ASN A 136 18.80 -5.08 14.49
CA ASN A 136 18.63 -6.12 15.49
C ASN A 136 17.14 -6.52 15.61
N ASP A 137 16.89 -7.70 16.20
CA ASP A 137 15.56 -8.32 16.35
C ASP A 137 14.52 -7.39 17.00
N THR A 138 14.95 -6.61 17.99
CA THR A 138 14.15 -5.60 18.67
C THR A 138 13.73 -4.45 17.75
N GLY A 139 14.61 -4.00 16.87
CA GLY A 139 14.28 -2.97 15.88
C GLY A 139 13.32 -3.47 14.81
N LEU A 140 13.43 -4.74 14.39
CA LEU A 140 12.48 -5.38 13.48
C LEU A 140 11.07 -5.45 14.09
N LYS A 141 10.97 -5.81 15.38
CA LYS A 141 9.69 -5.81 16.13
C LYS A 141 9.09 -4.40 16.24
N LYS A 142 9.90 -3.37 16.52
CA LYS A 142 9.44 -1.98 16.56
C LYS A 142 8.93 -1.49 15.20
N ILE A 143 9.60 -1.86 14.11
CA ILE A 143 9.16 -1.51 12.75
C ILE A 143 7.86 -2.24 12.40
N ALA A 144 7.70 -3.50 12.80
CA ALA A 144 6.44 -4.23 12.65
C ALA A 144 5.29 -3.60 13.45
N LEU A 145 5.57 -3.13 14.67
CA LEU A 145 4.58 -2.41 15.48
C LEU A 145 4.22 -1.06 14.84
N PHE A 146 5.21 -0.29 14.41
CA PHE A 146 5.01 0.96 13.66
C PHE A 146 4.13 0.76 12.43
N ARG A 147 4.35 -0.32 11.66
CA ARG A 147 3.50 -0.69 10.52
C ARG A 147 2.03 -0.87 10.91
N ASN A 148 1.77 -1.58 12.01
CA ASN A 148 0.41 -1.83 12.48
C ASN A 148 -0.26 -0.53 12.98
N VAL A 149 0.48 0.30 13.70
CA VAL A 149 -0.02 1.59 14.19
C VAL A 149 -0.28 2.55 13.04
N LEU A 150 0.62 2.61 12.05
CA LEU A 150 0.44 3.44 10.85
C LEU A 150 -0.82 3.02 10.08
N ARG A 151 -1.04 1.71 9.88
CA ARG A 151 -2.26 1.20 9.26
C ARG A 151 -3.51 1.69 9.96
N LYS A 152 -3.59 1.52 11.29
CA LYS A 152 -4.74 1.96 12.08
C LYS A 152 -4.91 3.48 12.03
N THR A 153 -3.80 4.22 12.09
CA THR A 153 -3.82 5.68 12.04
C THR A 153 -4.38 6.17 10.71
N VAL A 154 -3.92 5.60 9.59
CA VAL A 154 -4.43 5.89 8.24
C VAL A 154 -5.91 5.54 8.15
N GLN A 155 -6.32 4.32 8.54
CA GLN A 155 -7.72 3.88 8.45
C GLN A 155 -8.70 4.71 9.29
N ASN A 156 -8.21 5.40 10.32
CA ASN A 156 -9.01 6.29 11.17
C ASN A 156 -9.19 7.69 10.58
N TYR A 157 -8.51 8.06 9.50
CA TYR A 157 -8.81 9.31 8.80
C TYR A 157 -10.17 9.21 8.10
N SER A 158 -10.98 10.26 8.21
CA SER A 158 -12.20 10.43 7.42
C SER A 158 -11.86 11.24 6.17
N LEU A 159 -12.25 10.77 4.98
CA LEU A 159 -12.03 11.48 3.71
C LEU A 159 -12.86 12.77 3.58
N GLY A 160 -13.64 13.16 4.60
CA GLY A 160 -14.57 14.30 4.59
C GLY A 160 -14.49 15.27 5.78
N ARG A 161 -13.37 15.30 6.51
CA ARG A 161 -13.06 16.41 7.45
C ARG A 161 -11.76 17.07 7.00
N SER A 162 -11.87 17.92 5.99
CA SER A 162 -10.90 18.97 5.66
C SER A 162 -11.68 20.27 5.61
#